data_AF-A0A0C1Q6C4-F1
#
_entry.id   AF-A0A0C1Q6C4-F1
#
_cell.length_a   1.000
_cell.length_b   1.000
_cell.length_c   1.000
_cell.angle_alpha   90.00
_cell.angle_beta   90.00
_cell.angle_gamma   90.00
#
_symmetry.space_group_name_H-M   'P 1'
#
loop_
_entity.id
_entity.type
_entity.pdbx_description
1 polymer ?
#
loop_
_entity_poly.entity_id
_entity_poly.type
_entity_poly.pdbx_seq_one_letter_code
_entity_poly.pdbx_strand_id
1 'polypeptide(L)' 'MKEDISVFDTESKAAYHDAINRPAPKPIAKLYKDSTVTVIYDTYGKDYWACRVELPNKIKGWVLCTYLTFTQSN' A
#
# COMPACT_ATOMS: atom_id res chain seq x y z
N MET A 1 -7.58 -11.52 14.14
CA MET A 1 -7.13 -10.11 14.19
C MET A 1 -7.24 -9.57 12.77
N LYS A 2 -7.85 -8.40 12.57
CA LYS A 2 -7.95 -7.78 11.23
C LYS A 2 -6.58 -7.18 10.91
N GLU A 3 -5.99 -7.54 9.76
CA GLU A 3 -4.68 -7.01 9.36
C GLU A 3 -4.86 -5.57 8.85
N ASP A 4 -4.33 -4.60 9.60
CA ASP A 4 -4.23 -3.22 9.14
C ASP A 4 -3.14 -3.14 8.07
N ILE A 5 -3.48 -2.65 6.88
CA ILE A 5 -2.49 -2.47 5.81
C ILE A 5 -1.74 -1.16 6.06
N SER A 6 -0.41 -1.24 6.15
CA SER A 6 0.44 -0.07 6.32
C SER A 6 0.67 0.64 4.99
N VAL A 7 0.52 1.97 4.99
CA VAL A 7 0.74 2.82 3.82
C VAL A 7 2.07 3.55 3.98
N PHE A 8 2.91 3.49 2.95
CA PHE A 8 4.27 4.03 2.98
C PHE A 8 4.46 5.20 2.02
N ASP A 9 5.45 6.06 2.28
CA ASP A 9 5.77 7.23 1.46
C ASP A 9 6.45 6.85 0.13
N THR A 10 7.20 5.75 0.10
CA THR A 10 7.89 5.27 -1.11
C THR A 10 7.52 3.83 -1.48
N GLU A 11 7.65 3.53 -2.77
CA GLU A 11 7.45 2.19 -3.34
C GLU A 11 8.34 1.16 -2.64
N SER A 12 9.64 1.43 -2.51
CA SER A 12 10.58 0.49 -1.88
C SER A 12 10.22 0.20 -0.42
N LYS A 13 9.71 1.18 0.33
CA LYS A 13 9.28 0.94 1.71
C LYS A 13 8.05 0.04 1.75
N ALA A 14 7.10 0.20 0.84
CA ALA A 14 5.97 -0.71 0.71
C ALA A 14 6.39 -2.11 0.23
N ALA A 15 7.37 -2.22 -0.65
CA ALA A 15 7.85 -3.50 -1.16
C ALA A 15 8.65 -4.30 -0.12
N TYR A 16 9.38 -3.61 0.77
CA TYR A 16 10.37 -4.22 1.66
C TYR A 16 10.05 -3.98 3.15
N HIS A 17 8.79 -3.71 3.53
CA HIS A 17 8.46 -3.40 4.93
C HIS A 17 8.72 -4.55 5.90
N ASP A 18 8.63 -5.80 5.43
CA ASP A 18 8.90 -7.01 6.22
C ASP A 18 10.32 -7.59 5.98
N ALA A 19 11.19 -6.85 5.29
CA ALA A 19 12.53 -7.33 5.01
C ALA A 19 13.37 -7.43 6.30
N ILE A 20 13.75 -8.64 6.69
CA ILE A 20 14.51 -8.94 7.92
C ILE A 20 15.88 -8.26 7.99
N ASN A 21 16.44 -7.88 6.83
CA ASN A 21 17.77 -7.28 6.70
C ASN A 21 17.74 -5.76 6.57
N ARG A 22 16.62 -5.10 6.90
CA ARG A 22 16.45 -3.65 6.81
C ARG A 22 15.70 -3.10 8.03
N PRO A 23 15.93 -1.83 8.40
CA PRO A 23 15.09 -1.17 9.40
C PRO A 23 13.63 -1.14 8.94
N ALA A 24 12.71 -1.45 9.85
CA ALA A 24 11.27 -1.36 9.57
C ALA A 24 10.90 0.09 9.19
N PRO A 25 10.32 0.32 8.01
CA PRO A 25 9.94 1.67 7.61
C PRO A 25 8.77 2.19 8.44
N LYS A 26 8.79 3.48 8.75
CA LYS A 26 7.65 4.12 9.43
C LYS A 26 6.49 4.32 8.44
N PRO A 27 5.29 3.79 8.72
CA PRO A 27 4.13 4.05 7.88
C PRO A 27 3.67 5.51 8.03
N ILE A 28 3.15 6.08 6.94
CA ILE A 28 2.56 7.42 6.92
C ILE A 28 1.05 7.41 7.15
N ALA A 29 0.41 6.26 6.93
CA ALA A 29 -0.99 6.04 7.25
C ALA A 29 -1.27 4.54 7.45
N LYS A 30 -2.47 4.23 7.93
CA LYS A 30 -3.00 2.88 7.99
C LYS A 30 -4.29 2.82 7.17
N LEU A 31 -4.46 1.73 6.44
CA LEU A 31 -5.70 1.39 5.78
C LEU A 31 -6.38 0.28 6.57
N TYR A 32 -7.59 0.56 7.04
CA TYR A 32 -8.40 -0.43 7.75
C TYR A 32 -9.14 -1.30 6.75
N LYS A 33 -9.40 -2.55 7.14
CA LYS A 33 -10.24 -3.46 6.35
C LYS A 33 -11.55 -2.77 5.94
N ASP A 34 -11.99 -3.05 4.71
CA ASP A 34 -13.20 -2.49 4.08
C ASP A 34 -13.12 -0.98 3.76
N SER A 35 -11.95 -0.34 3.95
CA SER A 35 -11.73 1.05 3.49
C SER A 35 -11.54 1.10 1.98
N THR A 36 -12.23 2.03 1.32
CA THR A 36 -12.03 2.30 -0.11
C THR A 36 -10.87 3.26 -0.32
N VAL A 37 -10.04 2.98 -1.31
CA VAL A 37 -8.98 3.87 -1.81
C VAL A 37 -9.07 4.00 -3.31
N THR A 38 -8.55 5.11 -3.83
CA THR A 38 -8.35 5.27 -5.27
C THR A 38 -6.95 4.80 -5.62
N VAL A 39 -6.83 3.81 -6.51
CA VAL A 39 -5.54 3.46 -7.12
C VAL A 39 -5.25 4.49 -8.21
N ILE A 40 -4.11 5.17 -8.08
CA ILE A 40 -3.67 6.19 -9.05
C ILE A 40 -2.94 5.53 -10.21
N TYR A 41 -1.98 4.67 -9.88
CA TYR A 41 -1.24 3.82 -10.82
C TYR A 41 -0.56 2.69 -10.04
N ASP A 42 -0.15 1.66 -10.75
CA ASP A 42 0.58 0.52 -10.24
C ASP A 42 1.97 0.42 -10.90
N THR A 43 2.87 -0.32 -10.26
CA THR A 43 4.23 -0.59 -10.75
C THR A 43 4.66 -1.99 -10.38
N TYR A 44 5.34 -2.66 -11.31
CA TYR A 44 5.94 -3.96 -11.08
C TYR A 44 7.46 -3.81 -10.90
N GLY A 45 7.94 -4.15 -9.72
CA GLY A 45 9.37 -4.14 -9.39
C GLY A 45 9.99 -5.54 -9.45
N LYS A 46 11.15 -5.71 -8.82
CA LYS A 46 11.78 -7.03 -8.69
C LYS A 46 10.99 -7.88 -7.68
N ASP A 47 10.14 -8.75 -8.20
CA ASP A 47 9.34 -9.73 -7.45
C ASP A 47 8.23 -9.13 -6.56
N TYR A 48 7.77 -7.91 -6.87
CA TYR A 48 6.63 -7.29 -6.18
C TYR A 48 5.76 -6.45 -7.12
N TRP A 49 4.50 -6.29 -6.74
CA TRP A 49 3.53 -5.40 -7.39
C TRP A 49 3.00 -4.38 -6.39
N ALA A 50 3.31 -3.10 -6.62
CA ALA A 50 3.00 -2.01 -5.70
C ALA A 50 2.04 -0.99 -6.33
N CYS A 51 1.09 -0.52 -5.53
CA CYS A 51 0.04 0.39 -5.95
C CYS A 51 0.24 1.73 -5.25
N ARG A 52 0.28 2.81 -6.05
CA ARG A 52 0.15 4.17 -5.52
C ARG A 52 -1.32 4.46 -5.29
N VAL A 53 -1.69 4.74 -4.04
CA VAL A 53 -3.08 4.96 -3.62
C VAL A 53 -3.29 6.38 -3.08
N GLU A 54 -4.48 6.93 -3.29
CA GLU A 54 -5.01 8.10 -2.58
C GLU A 54 -6.08 7.64 -1.58
N LEU A 55 -5.87 7.94 -0.30
CA LEU A 55 -6.82 7.69 0.77
C LEU A 55 -7.93 8.77 0.79
N PRO A 56 -9.08 8.52 1.45
CA PRO A 56 -10.16 9.50 1.56
C PRO A 56 -9.74 10.85 2.16
N ASN A 57 -8.73 10.84 3.04
CA ASN A 57 -8.15 12.03 3.66
C ASN A 57 -7.07 12.73 2.79
N LYS A 58 -7.00 12.40 1.49
CA LYS A 58 -6.04 12.96 0.52
C LYS A 58 -4.57 12.61 0.76
N ILE A 59 -4.27 11.72 1.71
CA ILE A 59 -2.92 11.16 1.85
C ILE A 59 -2.66 10.24 0.65
N LYS A 60 -1.51 10.46 0.00
CA LYS A 60 -1.02 9.60 -1.08
C LYS A 60 0.14 8.74 -0.60
N GLY A 61 0.06 7.45 -0.86
CA GLY A 61 1.01 6.48 -0.35
C GLY A 61 1.14 5.25 -1.23
N TRP A 62 1.98 4.31 -0.79
CA TRP A 62 2.25 3.05 -1.46
C TRP A 62 1.83 1.88 -0.57
N VAL A 63 1.25 0.87 -1.19
CA VAL A 63 0.90 -0.43 -0.60
C VAL A 63 1.21 -1.52 -1.62
N LEU A 64 1.33 -2.78 -1.19
CA LEU A 64 1.32 -3.88 -2.15
C LEU A 64 -0.08 -4.03 -2.75
N CYS A 65 -0.17 -4.13 -4.08
CA CYS A 65 -1.45 -4.31 -4.76
C CYS A 65 -2.14 -5.60 -4.37
N THR A 66 -1.38 -6.61 -3.92
CA THR A 66 -1.89 -7.90 -3.42
C THR A 66 -2.72 -7.78 -2.14
N TYR A 67 -2.62 -6.66 -1.41
CA TYR A 67 -3.47 -6.37 -0.26
C TYR A 67 -4.79 -5.70 -0.64
N LEU A 68 -4.98 -5.33 -1.91
CA LEU A 68 -6.18 -4.64 -2.40
C LEU A 68 -7.10 -5.62 -3.13
N THR A 69 -8.40 -5.39 -2.99
CA THR A 69 -9.41 -5.99 -3.88
C THR A 69 -9.85 -4.94 -4.88
N PHE A 70 -9.64 -5.20 -6.17
CA PHE A 70 -10.02 -4.27 -7.23
C PHE A 70 -11.50 -4.45 -7.57
N THR A 71 -12.27 -3.38 -7.42
CA THR A 71 -13.66 -3.31 -7.89
C THR A 71 -13.74 -2.25 -8.97
N GLN A 72 -14.18 -2.64 -10.16
CA GLN A 72 -14.47 -1.69 -11.23
C GLN A 72 -15.91 -1.20 -11.06
N SER A 73 -16.07 0.09 -10.75
CA SER A 73 -17.38 0.73 -10.78
C SER A 73 -17.70 1.07 -12.23
N ASN A 74 -18.69 0.38 -12.81
CA ASN A 74 -19.27 0.71 -14.11
C ASN A 74 -20.12 1.98 -14.02
#